data_AF-A0AA36HDF2-F1
#
_entry.id   AF-A0AA36HDF2-F1
#
_cell.length_a   1.000
_cell.length_b   1.000
_cell.length_c   1.000
_cell.angle_alpha   90.00
_cell.angle_beta   90.00
_cell.angle_gamma   90.00
#
_symmetry.space_group_name_H-M   'P 1'
#
loop_
_entity.id
_entity.type
_entity.pdbx_description
1 polymer ?
#
loop_
_entity_poly.entity_id
_entity_poly.type
_entity_poly.pdbx_seq_one_letter_code
_entity_poly.pdbx_strand_id
1 'polypeptide(L)'
;MSQFWKCAPVFFMIAFQCFIVLHYYDVDLFKLTTQQKYVGFLLNDGRLGNQLFHMITGYGIARTLNRTHYLPFNGWIEHVRKYLIRLEKVFPRLKQTYIFATNETKERVVPFAGSCCSYYDPLRLKNHTDQFLLLNFRFGHNPRYFEDYIGDIREILNFSEELRENASDLLLSLKK
;
A
#
# COMPACT_ATOMS: atom_id res chain seq x y z
N MET A 1 37.62 -28.57 -39.23
CA MET A 1 36.46 -27.91 -38.59
C MET A 1 36.93 -26.61 -37.98
N SER A 2 36.43 -25.46 -38.46
CA SER A 2 37.01 -24.16 -38.12
C SER A 2 36.79 -23.83 -36.64
N GLN A 3 37.81 -23.21 -36.04
CA GLN A 3 37.87 -22.78 -34.63
C GLN A 3 36.70 -21.86 -34.24
N PHE A 4 36.03 -21.28 -35.23
CA PHE A 4 34.85 -20.42 -35.13
C PHE A 4 33.64 -21.09 -34.45
N TRP A 5 33.40 -22.38 -34.69
CA TRP A 5 32.25 -23.11 -34.12
C TRP A 5 32.41 -23.44 -32.63
N LYS A 6 33.63 -23.39 -32.09
CA LYS A 6 33.89 -23.61 -30.66
C LYS A 6 33.58 -22.38 -29.80
N CYS A 7 33.63 -21.19 -30.37
CA CYS A 7 33.41 -19.94 -29.64
C CYS A 7 31.95 -19.43 -29.73
N ALA A 8 31.17 -19.89 -30.71
CA ALA A 8 29.76 -19.54 -30.88
C ALA A 8 28.88 -19.69 -29.61
N PRO A 9 28.95 -20.78 -28.82
CA PRO A 9 28.13 -20.90 -27.60
C PRO A 9 28.54 -19.91 -26.50
N VAL A 10 29.83 -19.55 -26.43
CA VAL A 10 30.34 -18.56 -25.46
C VAL A 10 29.81 -17.17 -25.81
N PHE A 11 29.83 -16.79 -27.09
CA PHE A 11 29.24 -15.52 -27.55
C PHE A 11 27.74 -15.45 -27.28
N PHE A 12 27.00 -16.55 -27.45
CA PHE A 12 25.57 -16.58 -27.17
C PHE A 12 25.27 -16.43 -25.67
N MET A 13 26.04 -17.08 -24.79
CA MET A 13 25.90 -16.90 -23.34
C MET A 13 26.20 -15.46 -22.91
N ILE A 14 27.26 -14.84 -23.46
CA ILE A 14 27.60 -13.44 -23.17
C ILE A 14 26.48 -12.51 -23.65
N ALA A 15 25.99 -12.70 -24.87
CA ALA A 15 24.88 -11.90 -25.41
C ALA A 15 23.59 -12.04 -24.59
N PHE A 16 23.26 -13.26 -24.15
CA PHE A 16 22.11 -13.53 -23.29
C PHE A 16 22.26 -12.87 -21.91
N GLN A 17 23.45 -12.95 -21.32
CA GLN A 17 23.74 -12.30 -20.04
C GLN A 17 23.68 -10.77 -20.16
N CYS A 18 24.22 -10.19 -21.23
CA CYS A 18 24.08 -8.77 -21.53
C CYS A 18 22.61 -8.37 -21.71
N PHE A 19 21.80 -9.18 -22.40
CA PHE A 19 20.37 -8.93 -22.56
C PHE A 19 19.63 -8.92 -21.22
N ILE A 20 19.90 -9.89 -20.34
CA ILE A 20 19.32 -9.93 -18.98
C ILE A 20 19.72 -8.68 -18.20
N VAL A 21 21.00 -8.31 -18.21
CA VAL A 21 21.51 -7.14 -17.50
C VAL A 21 20.87 -5.85 -18.02
N LEU A 22 20.83 -5.66 -19.34
CA LEU A 22 20.18 -4.50 -19.97
C LEU A 22 18.69 -4.43 -19.64
N HIS A 23 17.97 -5.56 -19.70
CA HIS A 23 16.55 -5.61 -19.35
C HIS A 23 16.31 -5.33 -17.85
N TYR A 24 17.20 -5.79 -16.97
CA TYR A 24 17.12 -5.52 -15.53
C TYR A 24 17.34 -4.02 -15.24
N TYR A 25 18.37 -3.41 -15.86
CA TYR A 25 18.63 -1.98 -15.74
C TYR A 25 17.51 -1.12 -16.32
N ASP A 26 16.91 -1.52 -17.44
CA ASP A 26 15.78 -0.79 -18.05
C ASP A 26 14.54 -0.82 -17.16
N VAL A 27 14.24 -1.97 -16.55
CA VAL A 27 13.14 -2.11 -15.57
C VAL A 27 13.39 -1.27 -14.32
N ASP A 28 14.62 -1.24 -13.80
CA ASP A 28 14.95 -0.42 -12.63
C ASP A 28 14.99 1.08 -12.96
N LEU A 29 15.48 1.46 -14.13
CA LEU A 29 15.45 2.84 -14.63
C LEU A 29 14.02 3.32 -14.86
N PHE A 30 13.13 2.43 -15.36
CA PHE A 30 11.70 2.70 -15.49
C PHE A 30 11.04 2.93 -14.12
N LYS A 31 11.38 2.12 -13.10
CA LYS A 31 10.90 2.34 -11.72
C LYS A 31 11.43 3.64 -11.11
N LEU A 32 12.69 4.00 -11.40
CA LEU A 32 13.30 5.26 -10.95
C LEU A 32 12.71 6.50 -11.66
N THR A 33 12.28 6.37 -12.91
CA THR A 33 11.69 7.47 -13.70
C THR A 33 10.22 7.70 -13.41
N THR A 34 9.48 6.68 -12.94
CA THR A 34 8.16 6.90 -12.35
C THR A 34 8.30 7.51 -10.95
N GLN A 35 8.22 8.83 -10.85
CA GLN A 35 8.12 9.51 -9.55
C GLN A 35 7.00 8.87 -8.73
N GLN A 36 7.35 8.26 -7.58
CA GLN A 36 6.36 7.60 -6.71
C GLN A 36 5.24 8.58 -6.39
N LYS A 37 4.01 8.17 -6.70
CA LYS A 37 2.79 8.95 -6.49
C LYS A 37 2.02 8.42 -5.30
N TYR A 38 1.35 9.33 -4.60
CA TYR A 38 0.66 9.07 -3.35
C TYR A 38 -0.81 9.47 -3.43
N VAL A 39 -1.63 8.78 -2.66
CA VAL A 39 -3.04 9.11 -2.44
C VAL A 39 -3.40 8.86 -0.99
N GLY A 40 -4.18 9.75 -0.42
CA GLY A 40 -4.61 9.71 0.97
C GLY A 40 -5.98 10.35 1.10
N PHE A 41 -6.61 10.21 2.26
CA PHE A 41 -7.89 10.86 2.53
C PHE A 41 -7.93 11.38 3.96
N LEU A 42 -8.94 12.17 4.29
CA LEU A 42 -8.98 12.91 5.54
C LEU A 42 -8.97 11.93 6.73
N LEU A 43 -8.04 12.16 7.66
CA LEU A 43 -8.01 11.48 8.95
C LEU A 43 -9.32 11.69 9.72
N ASN A 44 -9.66 10.78 10.62
CA ASN A 44 -10.87 10.87 11.45
C ASN A 44 -10.58 10.61 12.93
N ASP A 45 -11.48 11.09 13.78
CA ASP A 45 -11.47 10.95 15.24
C ASP A 45 -12.04 9.61 15.74
N GLY A 46 -12.31 8.68 14.82
CA GLY A 46 -12.82 7.36 15.12
C GLY A 46 -11.84 6.51 15.95
N ARG A 47 -12.36 5.41 16.50
CA ARG A 47 -11.57 4.46 17.31
C ARG A 47 -10.89 3.41 16.42
N LEU A 48 -10.30 2.39 17.05
CA LEU A 48 -9.52 1.33 16.40
C LEU A 48 -10.14 0.76 15.11
N GLY A 49 -11.44 0.43 15.12
CA GLY A 49 -12.12 -0.10 13.94
C GLY A 49 -12.14 0.89 12.76
N ASN A 50 -12.44 2.16 13.02
CA ASN A 50 -12.44 3.20 12.00
C ASN A 50 -11.04 3.46 11.45
N GLN A 51 -10.01 3.38 12.31
CA GLN A 51 -8.63 3.51 11.86
C GLN A 51 -8.22 2.32 11.01
N LEU A 52 -8.61 1.09 11.38
CA LEU A 52 -8.35 -0.09 10.56
C LEU A 52 -9.05 0.02 9.18
N PHE A 53 -10.32 0.43 9.14
CA PHE A 53 -11.00 0.74 7.88
C PHE A 53 -10.30 1.83 7.09
N HIS A 54 -9.80 2.87 7.76
CA HIS A 54 -9.04 3.93 7.08
C HIS A 54 -7.83 3.34 6.34
N MET A 55 -7.06 2.49 7.03
CA MET A 55 -5.86 1.88 6.46
C MET A 55 -6.17 0.95 5.28
N ILE A 56 -7.16 0.07 5.43
CA ILE A 56 -7.49 -0.92 4.40
C ILE A 56 -8.16 -0.28 3.18
N THR A 57 -9.05 0.68 3.39
CA THR A 57 -9.65 1.43 2.28
C THR A 57 -8.61 2.29 1.57
N GLY A 58 -7.72 2.94 2.31
CA GLY A 58 -6.62 3.71 1.72
C GLY A 58 -5.68 2.84 0.90
N TYR A 59 -5.35 1.64 1.40
CA TYR A 59 -4.59 0.64 0.66
C TYR A 59 -5.30 0.26 -0.66
N GLY A 60 -6.58 -0.12 -0.60
CA GLY A 60 -7.33 -0.51 -1.79
C GLY A 60 -7.39 0.59 -2.85
N ILE A 61 -7.73 1.82 -2.45
CA ILE A 61 -7.72 2.99 -3.35
C ILE A 61 -6.34 3.23 -3.95
N ALA A 62 -5.29 3.14 -3.14
CA ALA A 62 -3.91 3.34 -3.60
C ALA A 62 -3.50 2.28 -4.62
N ARG A 63 -3.84 1.01 -4.39
CA ARG A 63 -3.59 -0.09 -5.33
C ARG A 63 -4.33 0.11 -6.65
N THR A 64 -5.61 0.51 -6.60
CA THR A 64 -6.41 0.80 -7.80
C THR A 64 -5.79 1.92 -8.64
N LEU A 65 -5.21 2.94 -8.01
CA LEU A 65 -4.60 4.08 -8.68
C LEU A 65 -3.12 3.91 -9.03
N ASN A 66 -2.52 2.75 -8.72
CA ASN A 66 -1.07 2.53 -8.80
C ASN A 66 -0.27 3.63 -8.06
N ARG A 67 -0.70 3.92 -6.83
CA ARG A 67 -0.12 4.91 -5.91
C ARG A 67 0.21 4.25 -4.58
N THR A 68 0.94 4.95 -3.72
CA THR A 68 1.14 4.57 -2.31
C THR A 68 0.16 5.31 -1.41
N HIS A 69 -0.42 4.60 -0.44
CA HIS A 69 -1.29 5.23 0.54
C HIS A 69 -0.47 6.14 1.47
N TYR A 70 -0.94 7.37 1.70
CA TYR A 70 -0.34 8.25 2.70
C TYR A 70 -1.37 8.78 3.70
N LEU A 71 -0.89 9.05 4.91
CA LEU A 71 -1.66 9.71 5.96
C LEU A 71 -1.30 11.20 5.98
N PRO A 72 -2.26 12.12 5.73
CA PRO A 72 -1.98 13.55 5.65
C PRO A 72 -1.60 14.12 7.02
N PHE A 73 -0.70 15.10 7.01
CA PHE A 73 -0.32 15.83 8.22
C PHE A 73 -1.40 16.85 8.57
N ASN A 74 -2.30 16.51 9.50
CA ASN A 74 -3.36 17.40 9.97
C ASN A 74 -3.62 17.26 11.48
N GLY A 75 -4.56 18.06 12.01
CA GLY A 75 -4.84 18.12 13.46
C GLY A 75 -5.27 16.80 14.12
N TRP A 76 -5.61 15.76 13.36
CA TRP A 76 -6.00 14.45 13.88
C TRP A 76 -4.85 13.44 13.96
N ILE A 77 -3.65 13.82 13.52
CA ILE A 77 -2.52 12.89 13.35
C ILE A 77 -2.13 12.19 14.66
N GLU A 78 -2.13 12.91 15.79
CA GLU A 78 -1.76 12.32 17.08
C GLU A 78 -2.79 11.29 17.56
N HIS A 79 -4.08 11.58 17.37
CA HIS A 79 -5.16 10.65 17.68
C HIS A 79 -5.04 9.37 16.86
N VAL A 80 -4.83 9.51 15.54
CA VAL A 80 -4.66 8.38 14.62
C VAL A 80 -3.40 7.58 15.00
N ARG A 81 -2.28 8.24 15.27
CA ARG A 81 -1.00 7.60 15.61
C ARG A 81 -1.11 6.68 16.81
N LYS A 82 -1.84 7.07 17.86
CA LYS A 82 -2.10 6.22 19.03
C LYS A 82 -2.71 4.87 18.66
N TYR A 83 -3.67 4.86 17.73
CA TYR A 83 -4.30 3.61 17.27
C TYR A 83 -3.41 2.85 16.30
N LEU A 84 -2.66 3.52 15.44
CA LEU A 84 -1.71 2.87 14.54
C LEU A 84 -0.63 2.12 15.30
N ILE A 85 -0.09 2.67 16.39
CA ILE A 85 0.84 1.95 17.27
C ILE A 85 0.24 0.63 17.76
N ARG A 86 -1.05 0.63 18.12
CA ARG A 86 -1.75 -0.60 18.56
C ARG A 86 -1.97 -1.55 17.38
N LEU A 87 -2.40 -1.05 16.23
CA LEU A 87 -2.63 -1.86 15.03
C LEU A 87 -1.32 -2.50 14.54
N GLU A 88 -0.20 -1.79 14.55
CA GLU A 88 1.10 -2.32 14.13
C GLU A 88 1.62 -3.42 15.05
N LYS A 89 1.32 -3.36 16.35
CA LYS A 89 1.63 -4.46 17.28
C LYS A 89 0.81 -5.72 16.98
N VAL A 90 -0.44 -5.55 16.56
CA VAL A 90 -1.36 -6.66 16.25
C VAL A 90 -1.12 -7.20 14.84
N PHE A 91 -0.87 -6.32 13.87
CA PHE A 91 -0.70 -6.59 12.45
C PHE A 91 0.61 -5.94 11.95
N PRO A 92 1.77 -6.57 12.18
CA PRO A 92 3.08 -5.96 11.90
C PRO A 92 3.27 -5.53 10.44
N ARG A 93 2.67 -6.26 9.50
CA ARG A 93 2.76 -5.98 8.07
C ARG A 93 1.97 -4.74 7.64
N LEU A 94 1.03 -4.26 8.46
CA LEU A 94 0.25 -3.06 8.16
C LEU A 94 1.12 -1.83 7.92
N LYS A 95 2.23 -1.70 8.67
CA LYS A 95 3.17 -0.57 8.56
C LYS A 95 3.77 -0.41 7.16
N GLN A 96 3.84 -1.50 6.39
CA GLN A 96 4.44 -1.51 5.05
C GLN A 96 3.49 -0.94 3.97
N THR A 97 2.24 -0.67 4.33
CA THR A 97 1.19 -0.30 3.37
C THR A 97 1.01 1.21 3.19
N TYR A 98 1.66 2.02 4.02
CA TYR A 98 1.43 3.46 4.06
C TYR A 98 2.67 4.26 4.49
N ILE A 99 2.64 5.56 4.21
CA ILE A 99 3.60 6.53 4.72
C ILE A 99 2.91 7.70 5.44
N PHE A 100 3.67 8.44 6.24
CA PHE A 100 3.20 9.72 6.78
C PHE A 100 3.65 10.87 5.88
N ALA A 101 2.73 11.79 5.58
CA ALA A 101 3.11 13.07 5.00
C ALA A 101 3.85 13.94 6.04
N THR A 102 4.69 14.84 5.52
CA THR A 102 5.30 15.91 6.30
C THR A 102 4.45 17.18 6.22
N ASN A 103 4.71 18.14 7.11
CA ASN A 103 4.13 19.48 7.06
C ASN A 103 4.43 20.24 5.75
N GLU A 104 5.49 19.88 5.04
CA GLU A 104 5.90 20.48 3.76
C GLU A 104 5.22 19.83 2.54
N THR A 105 4.47 18.75 2.74
CA THR A 105 3.83 18.00 1.65
C THR A 105 2.79 18.85 0.94
N LYS A 106 3.02 19.14 -0.34
CA LYS A 106 2.08 19.87 -1.19
C LYS A 106 1.07 18.90 -1.80
N GLU A 107 -0.12 18.85 -1.21
CA GLU A 107 -1.21 17.98 -1.65
C GLU A 107 -2.24 18.69 -2.51
N ARG A 108 -2.73 17.99 -3.54
CA ARG A 108 -3.88 18.42 -4.33
C ARG A 108 -5.15 17.82 -3.74
N VAL A 109 -5.97 18.67 -3.14
CA VAL A 109 -7.30 18.28 -2.66
C VAL A 109 -8.23 18.05 -3.85
N VAL A 110 -8.84 16.87 -3.92
CA VAL A 110 -9.78 16.50 -4.99
C VAL A 110 -11.13 16.07 -4.42
N PRO A 111 -12.25 16.51 -5.04
CA PRO A 111 -13.57 15.98 -4.75
C PRO A 111 -13.63 14.47 -4.99
N PHE A 112 -14.07 13.72 -3.98
CA PHE A 112 -14.20 12.28 -4.05
C PHE A 112 -15.62 11.83 -3.69
N ALA A 113 -15.90 11.53 -2.42
CA ALA A 113 -17.17 10.96 -2.00
C ALA A 113 -18.02 11.98 -1.23
N GLY A 114 -19.33 12.03 -1.52
CA GLY A 114 -20.28 12.90 -0.82
C GLY A 114 -20.83 12.30 0.49
N SER A 115 -20.57 11.03 0.76
CA SER A 115 -21.02 10.33 1.97
C SER A 115 -19.99 9.29 2.42
N CYS A 116 -20.12 8.80 3.66
CA CYS A 116 -19.20 7.82 4.29
C CYS A 116 -19.17 6.44 3.63
N CYS A 117 -20.23 6.13 2.89
CA CYS A 117 -20.66 4.74 2.75
C CYS A 117 -21.06 4.40 1.31
N SER A 118 -21.12 5.40 0.43
CA SER A 118 -21.25 5.18 -1.01
C SER A 118 -19.90 4.83 -1.62
N TYR A 119 -19.93 3.90 -2.58
CA TYR A 119 -18.78 3.61 -3.41
C TYR A 119 -18.69 4.62 -4.56
N TYR A 120 -17.48 5.16 -4.76
CA TYR A 120 -17.14 5.94 -5.93
C TYR A 120 -15.87 5.36 -6.55
N ASP A 121 -15.90 5.06 -7.83
CA ASP A 121 -14.75 4.45 -8.52
C ASP A 121 -13.49 5.32 -8.41
N PRO A 122 -12.39 4.84 -7.78
CA PRO A 122 -11.11 5.55 -7.73
C PRO A 122 -10.56 5.87 -9.12
N LEU A 123 -10.78 5.02 -10.13
CA LEU A 123 -10.18 5.16 -11.47
C LEU A 123 -10.59 6.43 -12.20
N ARG A 124 -11.65 7.12 -11.77
CA ARG A 124 -11.95 8.48 -12.27
C ARG A 124 -10.80 9.47 -12.05
N LEU A 125 -9.91 9.18 -11.09
CA LEU A 125 -8.75 10.00 -10.77
C LEU A 125 -7.47 9.58 -11.51
N LYS A 126 -7.52 8.58 -12.41
CA LYS A 126 -6.33 8.04 -13.08
C LYS A 126 -5.51 9.07 -13.86
N ASN A 127 -6.17 10.12 -14.37
CA ASN A 127 -5.54 11.17 -15.17
C ASN A 127 -4.89 12.27 -14.32
N HIS A 128 -5.05 12.25 -12.98
CA HIS A 128 -4.36 13.21 -12.12
C HIS A 128 -2.85 12.91 -12.11
N THR A 129 -2.07 13.95 -12.40
CA THR A 129 -0.61 13.85 -12.46
C THR A 129 0.07 14.26 -11.16
N ASP A 130 -0.65 14.90 -10.23
CA ASP A 130 -0.15 15.38 -8.95
C ASP A 130 0.54 14.27 -8.15
N GLN A 131 1.63 14.63 -7.47
CA GLN A 131 2.40 13.68 -6.66
C GLN A 131 1.60 13.21 -5.44
N PHE A 132 0.89 14.11 -4.75
CA PHE A 132 0.04 13.80 -3.60
C PHE A 132 -1.41 14.20 -3.89
N LEU A 133 -2.31 13.22 -3.89
CA LEU A 133 -3.75 13.45 -3.99
C LEU A 133 -4.41 13.27 -2.62
N LEU A 134 -5.03 14.33 -2.11
CA LEU A 134 -5.86 14.28 -0.92
C LEU A 134 -7.33 14.18 -1.31
N LEU A 135 -7.93 13.02 -1.10
CA LEU A 135 -9.35 12.80 -1.35
C LEU A 135 -10.16 13.48 -0.24
N ASN A 136 -11.11 14.34 -0.60
CA ASN A 136 -11.89 15.15 0.36
C ASN A 136 -13.01 14.39 1.09
N PHE A 137 -12.77 13.15 1.50
CA PHE A 137 -13.70 12.36 2.29
C PHE A 137 -13.00 11.75 3.50
N ARG A 138 -13.77 11.40 4.54
CA ARG A 138 -13.24 11.07 5.89
C ARG A 138 -13.46 9.62 6.32
N PHE A 139 -14.59 9.06 5.91
CA PHE A 139 -15.00 7.71 6.28
C PHE A 139 -15.08 6.87 5.02
N GLY A 140 -14.17 5.91 4.89
CA GLY A 140 -14.14 4.96 3.78
C GLY A 140 -14.64 3.60 4.22
N HIS A 141 -15.90 3.51 4.63
CA HIS A 141 -16.46 2.27 5.18
C HIS A 141 -17.08 1.35 4.12
N ASN A 142 -17.02 1.72 2.84
CA ASN A 142 -17.51 0.86 1.77
C ASN A 142 -16.47 -0.21 1.41
N PRO A 143 -16.76 -1.51 1.58
CA PRO A 143 -15.78 -2.58 1.34
C PRO A 143 -15.35 -2.72 -0.13
N ARG A 144 -16.15 -2.20 -1.07
CA ARG A 144 -15.84 -2.26 -2.50
C ARG A 144 -14.55 -1.52 -2.88
N TYR A 145 -14.02 -0.66 -2.01
CA TYR A 145 -12.69 -0.07 -2.22
C TYR A 145 -11.54 -1.07 -2.13
N PHE A 146 -11.77 -2.24 -1.52
CA PHE A 146 -10.70 -3.17 -1.18
C PHE A 146 -11.06 -4.65 -1.39
N GLU A 147 -12.29 -4.94 -1.84
CA GLU A 147 -12.79 -6.29 -2.08
C GLU A 147 -11.92 -7.08 -3.07
N ASP A 148 -11.47 -6.44 -4.14
CA ASP A 148 -10.57 -7.05 -5.14
C ASP A 148 -9.18 -7.39 -4.57
N TYR A 149 -8.81 -6.82 -3.42
CA TYR A 149 -7.53 -7.00 -2.76
C TYR A 149 -7.63 -7.80 -1.45
N ILE A 150 -8.71 -8.55 -1.23
CA ILE A 150 -8.91 -9.32 0.00
C ILE A 150 -7.77 -10.32 0.29
N GLY A 151 -7.14 -10.88 -0.74
CA GLY A 151 -5.93 -11.71 -0.58
C GLY A 151 -4.80 -10.95 0.10
N ASP A 152 -4.44 -9.79 -0.46
CA ASP A 152 -3.40 -8.90 0.08
C ASP A 152 -3.77 -8.45 1.51
N ILE A 153 -5.03 -8.13 1.76
CA ILE A 153 -5.51 -7.67 3.07
C ILE A 153 -5.37 -8.76 4.14
N ARG A 154 -5.63 -10.03 3.81
CA ARG A 154 -5.40 -11.14 4.74
C ARG A 154 -3.93 -11.26 5.12
N GLU A 155 -3.03 -11.07 4.16
CA GLU A 155 -1.59 -11.07 4.41
C GLU A 155 -1.14 -9.87 5.24
N ILE A 156 -1.69 -8.69 4.95
CA ILE A 156 -1.42 -7.45 5.68
C ILE A 156 -1.91 -7.54 7.13
N LEU A 157 -3.11 -8.11 7.34
CA LEU A 157 -3.76 -8.28 8.63
C LEU A 157 -3.47 -9.63 9.28
N ASN A 158 -2.34 -10.24 8.94
CA ASN A 158 -1.87 -11.39 9.67
C ASN A 158 -1.42 -10.97 11.07
N PHE A 159 -1.84 -11.73 12.08
CA PHE A 159 -1.52 -11.43 13.46
C PHE A 159 -0.02 -11.58 13.74
N SER A 160 0.50 -10.78 14.66
CA SER A 160 1.86 -10.95 15.18
C SER A 160 2.03 -12.33 15.82
N GLU A 161 3.24 -12.89 15.72
CA GLU A 161 3.55 -14.20 16.31
C GLU A 161 3.27 -14.21 17.82
N GLU A 162 3.66 -13.15 18.55
CA GLU A 162 3.37 -12.97 19.97
C GLU A 162 1.87 -13.11 20.28
N LEU A 163 1.00 -12.50 19.47
CA LEU A 163 -0.44 -12.59 19.69
C LEU A 163 -1.00 -13.97 19.34
N ARG A 164 -0.43 -14.63 18.32
CA ARG A 164 -0.84 -15.99 17.92
C ARG A 164 -0.49 -17.02 18.99
N GLU A 165 0.68 -16.90 19.60
CA GLU A 165 1.12 -17.76 20.72
C GLU A 165 0.19 -17.57 21.93
N ASN A 166 0.02 -16.33 22.39
CA ASN A 166 -0.85 -16.00 23.52
C ASN A 166 -2.31 -16.45 23.31
N ALA A 167 -2.83 -16.28 22.09
CA ALA A 167 -4.19 -16.72 21.76
C ALA A 167 -4.33 -18.25 21.75
N SER A 168 -3.29 -18.98 21.34
CA SER A 168 -3.30 -20.44 21.32
C SER A 168 -3.41 -21.01 22.73
N ASP A 169 -2.67 -20.45 23.68
CA ASP A 169 -2.74 -20.83 25.10
C ASP A 169 -4.13 -20.56 25.69
N LEU A 170 -4.70 -19.39 25.40
CA LEU A 170 -6.06 -19.04 25.81
C LEU A 170 -7.09 -20.03 25.24
N LEU A 171 -7.05 -20.30 23.93
CA LEU A 171 -7.97 -21.23 23.28
C LEU A 171 -7.86 -22.66 23.84
N LEU A 172 -6.66 -23.11 24.22
CA LEU A 172 -6.46 -24.40 24.88
C LEU A 172 -7.08 -24.41 26.29
N SER A 173 -6.98 -23.30 27.03
CA SER A 173 -7.59 -23.19 28.36
C SER A 173 -9.12 -23.21 28.35
N LEU A 174 -9.74 -22.70 27.28
CA LEU A 174 -11.20 -22.66 27.11
C LEU A 174 -11.82 -24.01 26.71
N LYS A 175 -10.99 -24.99 26.34
CA LYS A 175 -11.43 -26.35 25.96
C LYS A 175 -11.45 -27.34 27.13
N LYS A 176 -11.12 -26.88 28.34
CA LYS A 176 -11.21 -27.64 29.58
C LYS A 176 -12.56 -27.40 30.25
#